data_AF-A0A2H9SVB5-F1
#
_entry.id   AF-A0A2H9SVB5-F1
#
_cell.length_a   1.000
_cell.length_b   1.000
_cell.length_c   1.000
_cell.angle_alpha   90.00
_cell.angle_beta   90.00
_cell.angle_gamma   90.00
#
_symmetry.space_group_name_H-M   'P 1'
#
loop_
_entity.id
_entity.type
_entity.pdbx_description
1 polymer ?
#
loop_
_entity_poly.entity_id
_entity_poly.type
_entity_poly.pdbx_seq_one_letter_code
_entity_poly.pdbx_strand_id
1 'polypeptide(L)'
;MEQTSVEEKKQYLRELKKSYVNALIKALRPSGNVLEVGFGLGDGASFIQQSKPKSHTIIESDPHLAKEAEKWASKFSNVKVIADSWQNALPKLGVFDTIFYNDYPIDNEIDLIQSLSTEDANEIAKRSKELLEMLETELAQVEAAYTDHEIDEFYQQLGYQNPTELFNFFEKLKEHGHITPKQYNHVIKKYQIEEPKVKSPAYDFSGQADVLLLFLQECLKKHMHKGSRFTAYLNDRTSKFEDSRFFEAIITNPHIEYQEKQEPLQVANCKGEVLVMTVEKLSDDK
;
A
#
# COMPACT_ATOMS: atom_id res chain seq x y z
N MET A 1 -20.80 -5.66 26.58
CA MET A 1 -21.23 -5.78 25.17
C MET A 1 -20.22 -6.65 24.47
N GLU A 2 -20.72 -7.56 23.64
CA GLU A 2 -20.11 -8.84 23.28
C GLU A 2 -18.76 -8.74 22.56
N GLN A 3 -17.88 -9.68 22.92
CA GLN A 3 -16.72 -10.05 22.11
C GLN A 3 -17.23 -10.60 20.77
N THR A 4 -17.25 -9.77 19.73
CA THR A 4 -17.40 -10.23 18.35
C THR A 4 -16.33 -11.29 18.08
N SER A 5 -16.72 -12.48 17.65
CA SER A 5 -15.78 -13.59 17.44
C SER A 5 -14.77 -13.24 16.35
N VAL A 6 -13.55 -13.78 16.44
CA VAL A 6 -12.46 -13.50 15.49
C VAL A 6 -12.88 -13.79 14.04
N GLU A 7 -13.73 -14.80 13.83
CA GLU A 7 -14.20 -15.17 12.49
C GLU A 7 -15.22 -14.17 11.92
N GLU A 8 -16.11 -13.63 12.74
CA GLU A 8 -17.03 -12.56 12.34
C GLU A 8 -16.29 -11.29 11.94
N LYS A 9 -15.22 -10.94 12.68
CA LYS A 9 -14.34 -9.83 12.30
C LYS A 9 -13.71 -10.10 10.92
N LYS A 10 -13.08 -11.27 10.73
CA LYS A 10 -12.47 -11.64 9.43
C LYS A 10 -13.47 -11.57 8.27
N GLN A 11 -14.69 -12.03 8.49
CA GLN A 11 -15.74 -11.99 7.46
C GLN A 11 -16.13 -10.55 7.11
N TYR A 12 -16.39 -9.72 8.11
CA TYR A 12 -16.70 -8.29 7.92
C TYR A 12 -15.61 -7.56 7.12
N LEU A 13 -14.35 -7.87 7.43
CA LEU A 13 -13.19 -7.26 6.77
C LEU A 13 -13.06 -7.66 5.30
N ARG A 14 -13.33 -8.92 4.97
CA ARG A 14 -13.42 -9.38 3.57
C ARG A 14 -14.51 -8.64 2.81
N GLU A 15 -15.67 -8.41 3.44
CA GLU A 15 -16.79 -7.67 2.85
C GLU A 15 -16.44 -6.21 2.61
N LEU A 16 -15.76 -5.54 3.55
CA LEU A 16 -15.26 -4.17 3.37
C LEU A 16 -14.29 -4.07 2.20
N LYS A 17 -13.29 -4.96 2.14
CA LYS A 17 -12.32 -4.98 1.03
C LYS A 17 -13.03 -5.17 -0.30
N LYS A 18 -13.93 -6.15 -0.37
CA LYS A 18 -14.71 -6.43 -1.58
C LYS A 18 -15.55 -5.21 -2.00
N SER A 19 -16.16 -4.52 -1.04
CA SER A 19 -16.89 -3.28 -1.30
C SER A 19 -15.98 -2.17 -1.83
N TYR A 20 -14.77 -2.03 -1.30
CA TYR A 20 -13.81 -1.03 -1.79
C TYR A 20 -13.36 -1.35 -3.21
N VAL A 21 -12.96 -2.60 -3.49
CA VAL A 21 -12.62 -3.04 -4.84
C VAL A 21 -13.79 -2.79 -5.81
N ASN A 22 -15.02 -3.07 -5.40
CA ASN A 22 -16.20 -2.75 -6.21
C ASN A 22 -16.33 -1.24 -6.50
N ALA A 23 -16.09 -0.37 -5.52
CA ALA A 23 -16.12 1.08 -5.73
C ALA A 23 -15.04 1.54 -6.72
N LEU A 24 -13.81 1.03 -6.59
CA LEU A 24 -12.70 1.28 -7.51
C LEU A 24 -13.07 0.86 -8.94
N ILE A 25 -13.58 -0.36 -9.13
CA ILE A 25 -13.96 -0.86 -10.45
C ILE A 25 -15.14 -0.06 -11.04
N LYS A 26 -16.13 0.34 -10.23
CA LYS A 26 -17.21 1.23 -10.70
C LYS A 26 -16.68 2.58 -11.19
N ALA A 27 -15.74 3.19 -10.49
CA ALA A 27 -15.12 4.45 -10.89
C ALA A 27 -14.22 4.30 -12.14
N LEU A 28 -13.52 3.16 -12.27
CA LEU A 28 -12.69 2.84 -13.43
C LEU A 28 -13.52 2.79 -14.71
N ARG A 29 -14.73 2.22 -14.65
CA ARG A 29 -15.59 1.94 -15.80
C ARG A 29 -14.88 1.09 -16.86
N PRO A 30 -14.54 -0.19 -16.55
CA PRO A 30 -13.75 -1.04 -17.42
C PRO A 30 -14.40 -1.20 -18.80
N SER A 31 -13.61 -1.02 -19.85
CA SER A 31 -14.05 -1.19 -21.23
C SER A 31 -12.86 -1.48 -22.13
N GLY A 32 -13.10 -1.96 -23.35
CA GLY A 32 -12.03 -2.23 -24.31
C GLY A 32 -11.04 -3.28 -23.81
N ASN A 33 -9.75 -3.06 -24.05
CA ASN A 33 -8.67 -3.89 -23.54
C ASN A 33 -8.31 -3.45 -22.12
N VAL A 34 -8.48 -4.36 -21.15
CA VAL A 34 -8.24 -4.10 -19.73
C VAL A 34 -6.95 -4.75 -19.28
N LEU A 35 -6.12 -4.00 -18.54
CA LEU A 35 -5.01 -4.51 -17.76
C LEU A 35 -5.38 -4.51 -16.28
N GLU A 36 -5.16 -5.63 -15.60
CA GLU A 36 -5.20 -5.76 -14.14
C GLU A 36 -3.82 -6.21 -13.65
N VAL A 37 -3.30 -5.52 -12.64
CA VAL A 37 -2.08 -5.93 -11.92
C VAL A 37 -2.48 -6.36 -10.52
N GLY A 38 -2.14 -7.59 -10.15
CA GLY A 38 -2.53 -8.21 -8.89
C GLY A 38 -3.93 -8.81 -8.95
N PHE A 39 -4.00 -10.13 -9.13
CA PHE A 39 -5.22 -10.92 -9.08
C PHE A 39 -5.77 -11.00 -7.66
N GLY A 40 -4.88 -11.18 -6.67
CA GLY A 40 -5.26 -11.35 -5.27
C GLY A 40 -6.26 -12.50 -5.09
N LEU A 41 -7.45 -12.18 -4.55
CA LEU A 41 -8.54 -13.15 -4.34
C LEU A 41 -9.55 -13.19 -5.51
N GLY A 42 -9.31 -12.45 -6.60
CA GLY A 42 -10.13 -12.47 -7.82
C GLY A 42 -11.41 -11.64 -7.79
N ASP A 43 -11.66 -10.84 -6.75
CA ASP A 43 -12.82 -9.93 -6.70
C ASP A 43 -12.72 -8.84 -7.78
N GLY A 44 -11.54 -8.21 -7.94
CA GLY A 44 -11.26 -7.21 -8.98
C GLY A 44 -11.52 -7.78 -10.37
N ALA A 45 -10.86 -8.89 -10.68
CA ALA A 45 -11.06 -9.62 -11.93
C ALA A 45 -12.52 -9.98 -12.21
N SER A 46 -13.26 -10.42 -11.18
CA SER A 46 -14.69 -10.76 -11.30
C SER A 46 -15.57 -9.54 -11.56
N PHE A 47 -15.32 -8.40 -10.92
CA PHE A 47 -16.05 -7.16 -11.18
C PHE A 47 -15.71 -6.57 -12.56
N ILE A 48 -14.46 -6.66 -13.00
CA ILE A 48 -14.04 -6.25 -14.35
C ILE A 48 -14.79 -7.07 -15.41
N GLN A 49 -14.82 -8.41 -15.27
CA GLN A 49 -15.50 -9.28 -16.24
C GLN A 49 -17.01 -9.06 -16.32
N GLN A 50 -17.67 -8.57 -15.26
CA GLN A 50 -19.08 -8.19 -15.32
C GLN A 50 -19.34 -7.05 -16.32
N SER A 51 -18.33 -6.21 -16.59
CA SER A 51 -18.39 -5.13 -17.58
C SER A 51 -18.18 -5.62 -19.03
N LYS A 52 -17.91 -6.92 -19.22
CA LYS A 52 -17.72 -7.58 -20.52
C LYS A 52 -16.66 -6.88 -21.40
N PRO A 53 -15.41 -6.76 -20.92
CA PRO A 53 -14.34 -6.12 -21.69
C PRO A 53 -14.01 -6.92 -22.97
N LYS A 54 -13.42 -6.24 -23.95
CA LYS A 54 -12.95 -6.86 -25.19
C LYS A 54 -11.85 -7.89 -24.91
N SER A 55 -10.89 -7.53 -24.06
CA SER A 55 -9.87 -8.45 -23.53
C SER A 55 -9.50 -8.06 -22.11
N HIS A 56 -9.03 -9.01 -21.31
CA HIS A 56 -8.62 -8.78 -19.93
C HIS A 56 -7.31 -9.49 -19.67
N THR A 57 -6.25 -8.72 -19.49
CA THR A 57 -4.92 -9.21 -19.15
C THR A 57 -4.70 -9.03 -17.67
N ILE A 58 -4.33 -10.11 -16.98
CA ILE A 58 -4.02 -10.12 -15.56
C ILE A 58 -2.54 -10.42 -15.40
N ILE A 59 -1.80 -9.54 -14.73
CA ILE A 59 -0.44 -9.79 -14.28
C ILE A 59 -0.50 -10.17 -12.81
N GLU A 60 0.05 -11.32 -12.44
CA GLU A 60 0.14 -11.77 -11.05
C GLU A 60 1.55 -12.29 -10.77
N SER A 61 2.21 -11.68 -9.79
CA SER A 61 3.61 -11.94 -9.47
C SER A 61 3.77 -13.11 -8.50
N ASP A 62 2.76 -13.38 -7.66
CA ASP A 62 2.76 -14.53 -6.77
C ASP A 62 2.43 -15.83 -7.55
N PRO A 63 3.34 -16.83 -7.59
CA PRO A 63 3.12 -18.04 -8.37
C PRO A 63 1.94 -18.91 -7.90
N HIS A 64 1.52 -18.79 -6.64
CA HIS A 64 0.35 -19.51 -6.13
C HIS A 64 -0.94 -18.82 -6.60
N LEU A 65 -1.04 -17.51 -6.43
CA LEU A 65 -2.18 -16.72 -6.89
C LEU A 65 -2.30 -16.73 -8.41
N ALA A 66 -1.19 -16.74 -9.14
CA ALA A 66 -1.21 -16.84 -10.60
C ALA A 66 -1.86 -18.15 -11.08
N LYS A 67 -1.63 -19.28 -10.38
CA LYS A 67 -2.30 -20.56 -10.68
C LYS A 67 -3.80 -20.49 -10.40
N GLU A 68 -4.21 -19.82 -9.32
CA GLU A 68 -5.62 -19.59 -9.04
C GLU A 68 -6.26 -18.66 -10.07
N ALA A 69 -5.54 -17.64 -10.52
CA ALA A 69 -5.94 -16.75 -11.61
C ALA A 69 -6.12 -17.54 -12.91
N GLU A 70 -5.20 -18.44 -13.27
CA GLU A 70 -5.30 -19.29 -14.46
C GLU A 70 -6.53 -20.22 -14.40
N LYS A 71 -6.76 -20.86 -13.24
CA LYS A 71 -7.96 -21.69 -13.02
C LYS A 71 -9.23 -20.86 -13.18
N TRP A 72 -9.27 -19.67 -12.61
CA TRP A 72 -10.39 -18.76 -12.75
C TRP A 72 -10.58 -18.31 -14.21
N ALA A 73 -9.49 -17.94 -14.88
CA ALA A 73 -9.47 -17.46 -16.26
C ALA A 73 -9.92 -18.52 -17.28
N SER A 74 -9.74 -19.81 -16.98
CA SER A 74 -10.17 -20.92 -17.85
C SER A 74 -11.67 -20.92 -18.21
N LYS A 75 -12.48 -20.18 -17.46
CA LYS A 75 -13.92 -19.99 -17.69
C LYS A 75 -14.23 -18.92 -18.75
N PHE A 76 -13.23 -18.16 -19.20
CA PHE A 76 -13.38 -17.00 -20.06
C PHE A 76 -12.43 -17.08 -21.26
N SER A 77 -12.94 -16.85 -22.47
CA SER A 77 -12.12 -16.88 -23.68
C SER A 77 -11.32 -15.60 -23.93
N ASN A 78 -11.67 -14.51 -23.25
CA ASN A 78 -11.09 -13.17 -23.41
C ASN A 78 -10.10 -12.80 -22.28
N VAL A 79 -9.79 -13.74 -21.37
CA VAL A 79 -8.87 -13.51 -20.24
C VAL A 79 -7.51 -14.16 -20.51
N LYS A 80 -6.43 -13.42 -20.24
CA LYS A 80 -5.05 -13.90 -20.28
C LYS A 80 -4.36 -13.61 -18.95
N VAL A 81 -3.73 -14.63 -18.36
CA VAL A 81 -2.91 -14.48 -17.15
C VAL A 81 -1.43 -14.48 -17.53
N ILE A 82 -0.66 -13.63 -16.88
CA ILE A 82 0.80 -13.54 -16.99
C ILE A 82 1.37 -13.70 -15.58
N ALA A 83 1.94 -14.87 -15.32
CA ALA A 83 2.59 -15.19 -14.05
C ALA A 83 4.01 -14.57 -14.01
N ASP A 84 4.10 -13.27 -13.72
CA ASP A 84 5.34 -12.51 -13.66
C ASP A 84 5.10 -11.20 -12.88
N SER A 85 6.18 -10.52 -12.50
CA SER A 85 6.10 -9.14 -12.01
C SER A 85 5.66 -8.18 -13.12
N TRP A 86 4.97 -7.09 -12.76
CA TRP A 86 4.57 -6.10 -13.76
C TRP A 86 5.78 -5.47 -14.45
N GLN A 87 6.91 -5.31 -13.75
CA GLN A 87 8.15 -4.76 -14.30
C GLN A 87 8.68 -5.60 -15.47
N ASN A 88 8.54 -6.92 -15.39
CA ASN A 88 8.96 -7.84 -16.44
C ASN A 88 7.90 -8.05 -17.52
N ALA A 89 6.62 -8.01 -17.14
CA ALA A 89 5.51 -8.25 -18.05
C ALA A 89 5.17 -7.02 -18.89
N LEU A 90 5.01 -5.86 -18.25
CA LEU A 90 4.53 -4.61 -18.85
C LEU A 90 5.31 -4.20 -20.11
N PRO A 91 6.67 -4.27 -20.18
CA PRO A 91 7.42 -3.92 -21.39
C PRO A 91 7.10 -4.78 -22.62
N LYS A 92 6.46 -5.95 -22.43
CA LYS A 92 6.09 -6.89 -23.50
C LYS A 92 4.63 -6.73 -23.94
N LEU A 93 3.90 -5.79 -23.34
CA LEU A 93 2.47 -5.57 -23.57
C LEU A 93 2.20 -4.34 -24.45
N GLY A 94 0.99 -4.30 -25.01
CA GLY A 94 0.51 -3.18 -25.81
C GLY A 94 -0.15 -2.09 -24.98
N VAL A 95 -1.06 -1.35 -25.61
CA VAL A 95 -1.87 -0.30 -24.99
C VAL A 95 -3.21 -0.84 -24.49
N PHE A 96 -3.74 -0.21 -23.45
CA PHE A 96 -4.98 -0.58 -22.77
C PHE A 96 -5.93 0.60 -22.67
N ASP A 97 -7.22 0.31 -22.84
CA ASP A 97 -8.30 1.29 -22.67
C ASP A 97 -8.55 1.56 -21.18
N THR A 98 -8.42 0.54 -20.32
CA THR A 98 -8.53 0.71 -18.87
C THR A 98 -7.50 -0.11 -18.11
N ILE A 99 -6.96 0.45 -17.03
CA ILE A 99 -5.93 -0.18 -16.19
C ILE A 99 -6.36 -0.15 -14.72
N PHE A 100 -6.36 -1.31 -14.08
CA PHE A 100 -6.55 -1.47 -12.64
C PHE A 100 -5.26 -1.95 -11.99
N TYR A 101 -4.73 -1.18 -11.03
CA TYR A 101 -3.52 -1.53 -10.29
C TYR A 101 -3.82 -1.94 -8.85
N ASN A 102 -3.44 -3.17 -8.48
CA ASN A 102 -3.64 -3.76 -7.16
C ASN A 102 -2.47 -4.70 -6.78
N ASP A 103 -1.22 -4.22 -6.86
CA ASP A 103 -0.02 -5.01 -6.58
C ASP A 103 0.30 -5.13 -5.07
N TYR A 104 -0.74 -5.15 -4.22
CA TYR A 104 -0.56 -5.19 -2.76
C TYR A 104 -0.54 -6.65 -2.26
N PRO A 105 0.42 -7.03 -1.40
CA PRO A 105 0.49 -8.38 -0.84
C PRO A 105 -0.74 -8.71 0.00
N ILE A 106 -1.25 -9.94 -0.14
CA ILE A 106 -2.41 -10.42 0.63
C ILE A 106 -2.13 -10.40 2.14
N ASP A 107 -0.89 -10.65 2.55
CA ASP A 107 -0.53 -10.71 3.97
C ASP A 107 -0.59 -9.32 4.65
N ASN A 108 -0.32 -8.24 3.91
CA ASN A 108 -0.44 -6.86 4.39
C ASN A 108 -1.91 -6.38 4.42
N GLU A 109 -2.85 -7.18 3.91
CA GLU A 109 -4.28 -6.87 3.98
C GLU A 109 -4.78 -6.93 5.43
N ILE A 110 -4.13 -7.70 6.30
CA ILE A 110 -4.43 -7.76 7.75
C ILE A 110 -4.11 -6.42 8.44
N ASP A 111 -3.09 -5.68 7.97
CA ASP A 111 -2.71 -4.38 8.53
C ASP A 111 -3.67 -3.27 8.10
N LEU A 112 -4.09 -3.28 6.83
CA LEU A 112 -5.15 -2.39 6.34
C LEU A 112 -6.46 -2.61 7.13
N ILE A 113 -6.78 -3.87 7.38
CA ILE A 113 -7.91 -4.32 8.18
C ILE A 113 -7.88 -3.76 9.60
N GLN A 114 -6.71 -3.67 10.23
CA GLN A 114 -6.54 -3.06 11.56
C GLN A 114 -6.69 -1.53 11.48
N SER A 115 -6.29 -0.89 10.38
CA SER A 115 -6.52 0.53 10.14
C SER A 115 -7.98 0.91 9.84
N LEU A 116 -8.77 -0.05 9.32
CA LEU A 116 -10.20 0.13 9.01
C LEU A 116 -11.10 -0.04 10.25
N SER A 117 -10.61 -0.63 11.34
CA SER A 117 -11.27 -0.57 12.66
C SER A 117 -10.95 0.75 13.36
N THR A 118 -11.72 1.79 13.03
CA THR A 118 -11.58 3.11 13.63
C THR A 118 -12.23 3.18 15.01
N GLU A 119 -11.40 3.08 16.04
CA GLU A 119 -11.34 3.98 17.20
C GLU A 119 -9.98 3.76 17.87
N ASP A 120 -9.57 2.50 18.03
CA ASP A 120 -8.30 2.14 18.67
C ASP A 120 -7.07 2.46 17.81
N ALA A 121 -7.08 2.23 16.49
CA ALA A 121 -5.88 2.45 15.67
C ALA A 121 -5.54 3.94 15.51
N ASN A 122 -6.55 4.82 15.40
CA ASN A 122 -6.33 6.25 15.38
C ASN A 122 -5.99 6.79 16.76
N GLU A 123 -6.58 6.30 17.86
CA GLU A 123 -6.14 6.67 19.20
C GLU A 123 -4.75 6.15 19.53
N ILE A 124 -4.38 4.94 19.08
CA ILE A 124 -3.06 4.34 19.31
C ILE A 124 -2.03 5.00 18.42
N ALA A 125 -2.30 5.26 17.14
CA ALA A 125 -1.39 5.98 16.27
C ALA A 125 -1.27 7.46 16.66
N LYS A 126 -2.39 8.09 17.07
CA LYS A 126 -2.39 9.45 17.63
C LYS A 126 -1.66 9.48 18.96
N ARG A 127 -1.88 8.53 19.88
CA ARG A 127 -1.10 8.42 21.13
C ARG A 127 0.35 8.10 20.87
N SER A 128 0.67 7.26 19.89
CA SER A 128 2.05 6.88 19.56
C SER A 128 2.78 8.05 18.91
N LYS A 129 2.08 8.81 18.05
CA LYS A 129 2.58 10.04 17.44
C LYS A 129 2.65 11.18 18.43
N GLU A 130 1.68 11.34 19.32
CA GLU A 130 1.70 12.31 20.42
C GLU A 130 2.77 11.92 21.45
N LEU A 131 2.96 10.63 21.75
CA LEU A 131 4.07 10.14 22.59
C LEU A 131 5.40 10.39 21.91
N LEU A 132 5.53 10.14 20.60
CA LEU A 132 6.75 10.41 19.85
C LEU A 132 7.02 11.90 19.70
N GLU A 133 6.01 12.74 19.44
CA GLU A 133 6.14 14.20 19.39
C GLU A 133 6.40 14.79 20.78
N MET A 134 5.78 14.25 21.84
CA MET A 134 6.09 14.61 23.23
C MET A 134 7.50 14.15 23.60
N LEU A 135 7.92 12.93 23.22
CA LEU A 135 9.27 12.44 23.42
C LEU A 135 10.26 13.26 22.62
N GLU A 136 10.00 13.61 21.37
CA GLU A 136 10.85 14.45 20.51
C GLU A 136 10.92 15.90 21.01
N THR A 137 9.82 16.42 21.55
CA THR A 137 9.75 17.76 22.15
C THR A 137 10.47 17.81 23.49
N GLU A 138 10.40 16.76 24.31
CA GLU A 138 11.21 16.62 25.53
C GLU A 138 12.68 16.31 25.19
N LEU A 139 12.97 15.46 24.20
CA LEU A 139 14.30 15.12 23.69
C LEU A 139 15.03 16.32 23.10
N ALA A 140 14.33 17.19 22.38
CA ALA A 140 14.87 18.44 21.86
C ALA A 140 15.22 19.45 22.95
N GLN A 141 14.72 19.24 24.18
CA GLN A 141 15.03 20.05 25.36
C GLN A 141 16.03 19.38 26.31
N VAL A 142 16.40 18.13 26.07
CA VAL A 142 17.37 17.39 26.87
C VAL A 142 18.75 17.53 26.23
N GLU A 143 19.57 18.42 26.78
CA GLU A 143 21.02 18.53 26.46
C GLU A 143 21.85 17.34 27.01
N ALA A 144 21.21 16.36 27.65
CA ALA A 144 21.90 15.26 28.32
C ALA A 144 21.90 13.97 27.47
N ALA A 145 23.08 13.36 27.37
CA ALA A 145 23.24 12.02 26.82
C ALA A 145 22.59 10.98 27.75
N TYR A 146 21.90 9.99 27.18
CA TYR A 146 21.26 8.92 27.96
C TYR A 146 22.30 8.05 28.65
N THR A 147 22.00 7.66 29.89
CA THR A 147 22.75 6.65 30.64
C THR A 147 22.37 5.23 30.22
N ASP A 148 23.23 4.26 30.50
CA ASP A 148 22.97 2.84 30.20
C ASP A 148 21.69 2.32 30.88
N HIS A 149 21.35 2.88 32.04
CA HIS A 149 20.17 2.51 32.80
C HIS A 149 18.87 2.95 32.12
N GLU A 150 18.84 4.17 31.57
CA GLU A 150 17.68 4.71 30.85
C GLU A 150 17.46 3.98 29.53
N ILE A 151 18.55 3.62 28.83
CA ILE A 151 18.51 2.78 27.62
C ILE A 151 17.90 1.41 27.93
N ASP A 152 18.28 0.82 29.06
CA ASP A 152 17.75 -0.47 29.51
C ASP A 152 16.27 -0.39 29.88
N GLU A 153 15.87 0.64 30.62
CA GLU A 153 14.48 0.84 31.02
C GLU A 153 13.57 1.03 29.80
N PHE A 154 14.02 1.85 28.84
CA PHE A 154 13.33 2.06 27.57
C PHE A 154 13.11 0.73 26.81
N TYR A 155 14.16 -0.09 26.70
CA TYR A 155 14.04 -1.39 26.04
C TYR A 155 13.07 -2.33 26.77
N GLN A 156 13.06 -2.37 28.10
CA GLN A 156 12.13 -3.24 28.84
C GLN A 156 10.66 -2.82 28.66
N GLN A 157 10.38 -1.53 28.50
CA GLN A 157 9.02 -1.02 28.37
C GLN A 157 8.45 -1.18 26.95
N LEU A 158 9.27 -0.95 25.92
CA LEU A 158 8.79 -0.82 24.53
C LEU A 158 9.44 -1.85 23.58
N GLY A 159 10.53 -2.48 24.02
CA GLY A 159 11.49 -3.13 23.14
C GLY A 159 11.05 -4.50 22.58
N TYR A 160 10.20 -5.22 23.30
CA TYR A 160 9.92 -6.62 22.96
C TYR A 160 8.98 -6.78 21.76
N GLN A 161 8.22 -5.74 21.41
CA GLN A 161 7.14 -5.84 20.42
C GLN A 161 7.57 -5.42 19.00
N ASN A 162 8.67 -4.68 18.84
CA ASN A 162 9.06 -4.06 17.56
C ASN A 162 10.60 -4.05 17.35
N PRO A 163 11.24 -5.22 17.14
CA PRO A 163 12.71 -5.35 17.12
C PRO A 163 13.41 -4.60 15.98
N THR A 164 12.75 -4.44 14.82
CA THR A 164 13.31 -3.75 13.64
C THR A 164 13.31 -2.23 13.84
N GLU A 165 12.22 -1.70 14.39
CA GLU A 165 12.02 -0.27 14.64
C GLU A 165 12.97 0.23 15.72
N LEU A 166 13.32 -0.62 16.69
CA LEU A 166 14.30 -0.32 17.74
C LEU A 166 15.72 -0.22 17.22
N PHE A 167 16.10 -1.07 16.25
CA PHE A 167 17.40 -0.97 15.60
C PHE A 167 17.57 0.43 14.99
N ASN A 168 16.57 0.89 14.22
CA ASN A 168 16.56 2.21 13.59
C ASN A 168 16.49 3.35 14.62
N PHE A 169 15.76 3.16 15.71
CA PHE A 169 15.64 4.16 16.78
C PHE A 169 16.99 4.39 17.50
N PHE A 170 17.66 3.32 17.95
CA PHE A 170 18.97 3.44 18.60
C PHE A 170 20.05 3.93 17.64
N GLU A 171 19.93 3.64 16.34
CA GLU A 171 20.81 4.22 15.33
C GLU A 171 20.65 5.74 15.23
N LYS A 172 19.43 6.26 15.18
CA LYS A 172 19.16 7.71 15.17
C LYS A 172 19.63 8.41 16.46
N LEU A 173 19.46 7.78 17.63
CA LEU A 173 19.99 8.32 18.89
C LEU A 173 21.52 8.42 18.88
N LYS A 174 22.21 7.45 18.23
CA LYS A 174 23.67 7.47 18.05
C LYS A 174 24.09 8.56 17.06
N GLU A 175 23.38 8.72 15.94
CA GLU A 175 23.66 9.74 14.91
C GLU A 175 23.51 11.17 15.44
N HIS A 176 22.49 11.41 16.27
CA HIS A 176 22.25 12.70 16.90
C HIS A 176 23.08 12.91 18.18
N GLY A 177 23.92 11.94 18.58
CA GLY A 177 24.85 12.07 19.70
C GLY A 177 24.22 11.90 21.09
N HIS A 178 22.97 11.45 21.18
CA HIS A 178 22.28 11.21 22.44
C HIS A 178 22.74 9.93 23.15
N ILE A 179 23.33 8.97 22.42
CA ILE A 179 24.04 7.81 22.97
C ILE A 179 25.40 7.65 22.30
N THR A 180 26.39 7.19 23.06
CA THR A 180 27.72 6.93 22.51
C THR A 180 27.75 5.63 21.67
N PRO A 181 28.70 5.47 20.74
CA PRO A 181 28.88 4.22 20.00
C PRO A 181 29.08 2.98 20.91
N LYS A 182 29.64 3.17 22.11
CA LYS A 182 29.79 2.09 23.09
C LYS A 182 28.43 1.64 23.65
N GLN A 183 27.55 2.59 23.93
CA GLN A 183 26.21 2.33 24.46
C GLN A 183 25.31 1.69 23.40
N TYR A 184 25.39 2.17 22.16
CA TYR A 184 24.75 1.54 21.00
C TYR A 184 25.19 0.06 20.86
N ASN A 185 26.50 -0.19 20.83
CA ASN A 185 27.00 -1.57 20.71
C ASN A 185 26.62 -2.45 21.91
N HIS A 186 26.52 -1.86 23.11
CA HIS A 186 26.09 -2.54 24.31
C HIS A 186 24.63 -3.00 24.21
N VAL A 187 23.71 -2.10 23.83
CA VAL A 187 22.27 -2.40 23.75
C VAL A 187 21.96 -3.42 22.65
N ILE A 188 22.55 -3.27 21.46
CA ILE A 188 22.39 -4.19 20.33
C ILE A 188 22.80 -5.61 20.72
N LYS A 189 23.96 -5.75 21.39
CA LYS A 189 24.49 -7.04 21.83
C LYS A 189 23.70 -7.63 22.99
N LYS A 190 23.35 -6.82 23.98
CA LYS A 190 22.66 -7.25 25.21
C LYS A 190 21.30 -7.87 24.90
N TYR A 191 20.56 -7.24 24.00
CA TYR A 191 19.20 -7.64 23.67
C TYR A 191 19.09 -8.48 22.39
N GLN A 192 20.23 -8.85 21.78
CA GLN A 192 20.28 -9.62 20.53
C GLN A 192 19.44 -8.99 19.42
N ILE A 193 19.45 -7.64 19.35
CA ILE A 193 18.75 -6.90 18.31
C ILE A 193 19.49 -7.19 17.01
N GLU A 194 18.89 -8.01 16.14
CA GLU A 194 19.51 -8.35 14.87
C GLU A 194 19.55 -7.12 13.98
N GLU A 195 20.75 -6.77 13.50
CA GLU A 195 20.88 -5.87 12.35
C GLU A 195 20.07 -6.49 11.21
N PRO A 196 19.16 -5.73 10.57
CA PRO A 196 18.33 -6.25 9.50
C PRO A 196 19.23 -6.85 8.42
N LYS A 197 19.20 -8.19 8.29
CA LYS A 197 20.01 -8.92 7.33
C LYS A 197 19.66 -8.43 5.93
N VAL A 198 20.59 -7.70 5.31
CA VAL A 198 20.50 -7.28 3.91
C VAL A 198 20.47 -8.53 3.03
N LYS A 199 19.26 -9.01 2.73
CA LYS A 199 19.02 -9.81 1.54
C LYS A 199 19.08 -8.86 0.35
N SER A 200 19.92 -9.19 -0.62
CA SER A 200 19.93 -8.56 -1.94
C SER A 200 18.52 -8.49 -2.56
N PRO A 201 18.18 -7.43 -3.30
CA PRO A 201 18.02 -6.06 -2.81
C PRO A 201 16.71 -5.95 -2.02
N ALA A 202 16.80 -5.66 -0.71
CA ALA A 202 15.65 -5.22 0.05
C ALA A 202 15.21 -3.86 -0.52
N TYR A 203 14.04 -3.83 -1.13
CA TYR A 203 13.36 -2.62 -1.58
C TYR A 203 13.19 -1.70 -0.34
N ASP A 204 13.86 -0.56 -0.37
CA ASP A 204 13.84 0.52 0.63
C ASP A 204 12.46 1.19 0.70
N PHE A 205 11.67 0.89 1.75
CA PHE A 205 10.37 1.55 1.99
C PHE A 205 10.48 2.94 2.65
N SER A 206 11.70 3.44 2.90
CA SER A 206 11.93 4.78 3.47
C SER A 206 12.39 5.82 2.42
N GLY A 207 12.71 5.38 1.21
CA GLY A 207 13.20 6.23 0.11
C GLY A 207 12.74 5.84 -1.29
N GLN A 208 11.81 4.89 -1.45
CA GLN A 208 11.34 4.49 -2.79
C GLN A 208 10.47 5.54 -3.47
N ALA A 209 10.80 5.79 -4.74
CA ALA A 209 9.83 6.25 -5.72
C ALA A 209 8.53 5.46 -5.54
N ASP A 210 7.42 6.17 -5.35
CA ASP A 210 6.09 5.58 -5.17
C ASP A 210 5.86 4.55 -6.29
N VAL A 211 5.79 3.25 -5.95
CA VAL A 211 5.70 2.15 -6.94
C VAL A 211 4.44 2.31 -7.80
N LEU A 212 3.36 2.83 -7.21
CA LEU A 212 2.16 3.21 -7.94
C LEU A 212 2.47 4.36 -8.90
N LEU A 213 3.18 5.40 -8.45
CA LEU A 213 3.59 6.51 -9.32
C LEU A 213 4.46 6.02 -10.48
N LEU A 214 5.46 5.16 -10.23
CA LEU A 214 6.33 4.59 -11.26
C LEU A 214 5.53 3.77 -12.28
N PHE A 215 4.65 2.89 -11.79
CA PHE A 215 3.78 2.09 -12.65
C PHE A 215 2.89 2.97 -13.52
N LEU A 216 2.25 3.98 -12.91
CA LEU A 216 1.38 4.91 -13.62
C LEU A 216 2.15 5.73 -14.66
N GLN A 217 3.36 6.21 -14.34
CA GLN A 217 4.21 6.94 -15.29
C GLN A 217 4.59 6.08 -16.50
N GLU A 218 4.99 4.82 -16.29
CA GLU A 218 5.27 3.90 -17.41
C GLU A 218 4.00 3.60 -18.22
N CYS A 219 2.85 3.46 -17.55
CA CYS A 219 1.58 3.28 -18.24
C CYS A 219 1.21 4.49 -19.10
N LEU A 220 1.28 5.71 -18.55
CA LEU A 220 1.02 6.95 -19.27
C LEU A 220 1.92 7.08 -20.51
N LYS A 221 3.19 6.68 -20.39
CA LYS A 221 4.17 6.78 -21.48
C LYS A 221 3.96 5.76 -22.60
N LYS A 222 3.65 4.51 -22.29
CA LYS A 222 3.70 3.40 -23.27
C LYS A 222 2.44 2.56 -23.39
N HIS A 223 1.57 2.57 -22.39
CA HIS A 223 0.45 1.63 -22.27
C HIS A 223 -0.92 2.31 -22.20
N MET A 224 -0.97 3.63 -22.16
CA MET A 224 -2.19 4.44 -22.21
C MET A 224 -2.18 5.31 -23.47
N HIS A 225 -3.31 5.36 -24.16
CA HIS A 225 -3.59 6.29 -25.24
C HIS A 225 -4.60 7.35 -24.78
N LYS A 226 -4.89 8.34 -25.63
CA LYS A 226 -6.00 9.27 -25.38
C LYS A 226 -7.31 8.52 -25.07
N GLY A 227 -7.93 8.86 -23.94
CA GLY A 227 -9.15 8.25 -23.42
C GLY A 227 -8.91 7.03 -22.53
N SER A 228 -7.66 6.57 -22.38
CA SER A 228 -7.35 5.49 -21.44
C SER A 228 -7.62 5.94 -20.01
N ARG A 229 -8.20 5.05 -19.20
CA ARG A 229 -8.52 5.29 -17.78
C ARG A 229 -7.71 4.41 -16.86
N PHE A 230 -7.43 4.90 -15.67
CA PHE A 230 -6.66 4.20 -14.65
C PHE A 230 -7.27 4.41 -13.27
N THR A 231 -7.26 3.36 -12.45
CA THR A 231 -7.51 3.43 -11.00
C THR A 231 -6.55 2.49 -10.29
N ALA A 232 -6.27 2.76 -9.02
CA ALA A 232 -5.46 1.89 -8.18
C ALA A 232 -6.15 1.62 -6.85
N TYR A 233 -5.90 0.44 -6.29
CA TYR A 233 -6.15 0.19 -4.89
C TYR A 233 -5.17 1.02 -4.05
N LEU A 234 -5.67 1.77 -3.08
CA LEU A 234 -4.84 2.56 -2.15
C LEU A 234 -4.87 1.94 -0.76
N ASN A 235 -3.69 1.72 -0.17
CA ASN A 235 -3.55 1.10 1.16
C ASN A 235 -3.64 2.12 2.31
N ASP A 236 -3.57 3.42 2.00
CA ASP A 236 -3.81 4.48 2.95
C ASP A 236 -4.93 5.40 2.43
N ARG A 237 -5.57 6.10 3.36
CA ARG A 237 -6.65 7.06 3.04
C ARG A 237 -6.11 8.46 2.73
N THR A 238 -4.80 8.59 2.57
CA THR A 238 -4.17 9.88 2.33
C THR A 238 -4.45 10.30 0.90
N SER A 239 -4.89 11.53 0.76
CA SER A 239 -5.08 12.11 -0.56
C SER A 239 -3.75 12.20 -1.30
N LYS A 240 -3.72 11.84 -2.58
CA LYS A 240 -2.54 12.05 -3.42
C LYS A 240 -2.29 13.52 -3.75
N PHE A 241 -3.22 14.43 -3.40
CA PHE A 241 -2.92 15.86 -3.36
C PHE A 241 -1.87 16.21 -2.29
N GLU A 242 -1.69 15.36 -1.27
CA GLU A 242 -0.69 15.53 -0.22
C GLU A 242 0.67 14.90 -0.58
N ASP A 243 0.73 14.01 -1.58
CA ASP A 243 1.98 13.47 -2.11
C ASP A 243 2.58 14.45 -3.11
N SER A 244 3.61 15.19 -2.70
CA SER A 244 4.29 16.17 -3.56
C SER A 244 4.78 15.62 -4.90
N ARG A 245 5.28 14.38 -4.95
CA ARG A 245 5.79 13.75 -6.18
C ARG A 245 4.64 13.37 -7.10
N PHE A 246 3.57 12.81 -6.54
CA PHE A 246 2.36 12.48 -7.29
C PHE A 246 1.67 13.74 -7.82
N PHE A 247 1.59 14.78 -6.98
CA PHE A 247 1.03 16.07 -7.34
C PHE A 247 1.78 16.70 -8.52
N GLU A 248 3.11 16.79 -8.43
CA GLU A 248 3.94 17.34 -9.48
C GLU A 248 3.85 16.52 -10.77
N ALA A 249 4.01 15.20 -10.70
CA ALA A 249 4.11 14.35 -11.88
C ALA A 249 2.77 14.08 -12.59
N ILE A 250 1.68 13.98 -11.83
CA ILE A 250 0.37 13.51 -12.34
C ILE A 250 -0.67 14.62 -12.27
N ILE A 251 -0.87 15.23 -11.09
CA ILE A 251 -2.00 16.14 -10.85
C ILE A 251 -1.84 17.46 -11.62
N THR A 252 -0.62 17.98 -11.72
CA THR A 252 -0.35 19.21 -12.47
C THR A 252 -0.18 19.01 -13.97
N ASN A 253 -0.20 17.76 -14.46
CA ASN A 253 0.01 17.46 -15.87
C ASN A 253 -1.22 17.85 -16.71
N PRO A 254 -1.12 18.79 -17.67
CA PRO A 254 -2.28 19.27 -18.44
C PRO A 254 -2.84 18.24 -19.43
N HIS A 255 -2.12 17.15 -19.67
CA HIS A 255 -2.56 16.05 -20.53
C HIS A 255 -3.25 14.93 -19.75
N ILE A 256 -3.45 15.12 -18.45
CA ILE A 256 -4.05 14.16 -17.53
C ILE A 256 -5.23 14.82 -16.83
N GLU A 257 -6.34 14.12 -16.77
CA GLU A 257 -7.41 14.44 -15.81
C GLU A 257 -7.25 13.55 -14.59
N TYR A 258 -7.03 14.17 -13.44
CA TYR A 258 -6.95 13.51 -12.15
C TYR A 258 -8.18 13.85 -11.29
N GLN A 259 -8.79 12.84 -10.66
CA GLN A 259 -9.89 13.04 -9.73
C GLN A 259 -9.73 12.13 -8.50
N GLU A 260 -10.08 12.64 -7.33
CA GLU A 260 -10.34 11.84 -6.12
C GLU A 260 -11.77 12.05 -5.66
N LYS A 261 -12.42 10.96 -5.22
CA LYS A 261 -13.78 11.00 -4.67
C LYS A 261 -13.88 10.07 -3.47
N GLN A 262 -14.62 10.50 -2.46
CA GLN A 262 -15.07 9.63 -1.38
C GLN A 262 -16.27 8.83 -1.88
N GLU A 263 -16.16 7.51 -1.84
CA GLU A 263 -17.22 6.59 -2.23
C GLU A 263 -17.72 5.82 -0.99
N PRO A 264 -19.04 5.71 -0.77
CA PRO A 264 -19.56 4.99 0.37
C PRO A 264 -19.33 3.48 0.25
N LEU A 265 -18.90 2.85 1.35
CA LEU A 265 -18.82 1.40 1.45
C LEU A 265 -20.22 0.79 1.61
N GLN A 266 -20.48 -0.29 0.87
CA GLN A 266 -21.74 -1.02 0.86
C GLN A 266 -21.64 -2.28 1.71
N VAL A 267 -21.40 -2.12 3.01
CA VAL A 267 -21.34 -3.23 3.99
C VAL A 267 -22.41 -3.04 5.06
N ALA A 268 -23.06 -4.13 5.47
CA ALA A 268 -24.09 -4.09 6.51
C ALA A 268 -23.53 -3.45 7.79
N ASN A 269 -24.23 -2.44 8.31
CA ASN A 269 -23.89 -1.71 9.55
C ASN A 269 -22.60 -0.88 9.54
N CYS A 270 -21.98 -0.62 8.38
CA CYS A 270 -20.86 0.32 8.26
C CYS A 270 -21.27 1.59 7.49
N LYS A 271 -20.95 2.77 8.04
CA LYS A 271 -21.06 4.07 7.35
C LYS A 271 -19.67 4.65 7.07
N GLY A 272 -18.82 3.85 6.43
CA GLY A 272 -17.48 4.27 6.01
C GLY A 272 -17.46 4.75 4.58
N GLU A 273 -16.58 5.69 4.28
CA GLU A 273 -16.23 6.10 2.91
C GLU A 273 -14.79 5.64 2.60
N VAL A 274 -14.52 5.43 1.32
CA VAL A 274 -13.20 5.12 0.79
C VAL A 274 -12.82 6.13 -0.28
N LEU A 275 -11.54 6.52 -0.26
CA LEU A 275 -11.00 7.41 -1.28
C LEU A 275 -10.71 6.61 -2.55
N VAL A 276 -11.28 7.06 -3.66
CA VAL A 276 -11.07 6.49 -4.98
C VAL A 276 -10.40 7.52 -5.87
N MET A 277 -9.20 7.21 -6.33
CA MET A 277 -8.49 8.01 -7.33
C MET A 277 -8.77 7.49 -8.74
N THR A 278 -8.96 8.40 -9.69
CA THR A 278 -9.03 8.07 -11.12
C THR A 278 -8.15 8.99 -11.93
N VAL A 279 -7.57 8.42 -12.99
CA VAL A 279 -6.72 9.12 -13.95
C VAL A 279 -7.27 8.84 -15.34
N GLU A 280 -7.44 9.87 -16.16
CA GLU A 280 -7.77 9.75 -17.58
C GLU A 280 -6.74 10.51 -18.43
N LYS A 281 -6.22 9.85 -19.46
CA LYS A 281 -5.25 10.47 -20.38
C LYS A 281 -6.00 11.28 -21.44
N LEU A 282 -5.86 12.61 -21.41
CA LEU A 282 -6.62 13.54 -22.26
C LEU A 282 -6.02 13.69 -23.67
N SER A 283 -4.73 13.46 -23.81
CA SER A 283 -4.02 13.50 -25.09
C SER A 283 -2.76 12.65 -25.06
N ASP A 284 -2.34 12.20 -26.23
CA ASP A 284 -1.02 11.58 -26.39
C ASP A 284 0.06 12.68 -26.44
N ASP A 285 1.22 12.39 -25.86
CA ASP A 285 2.38 13.27 -25.96
C ASP A 285 2.74 13.44 -27.44
N LYS A 286 2.90 14.69 -27.88
CA LYS A 286 3.26 15.04 -29.26
C LYS A 286 4.69 14.68 -29.60
#